data_AF-A0A352FRG0-F1
#
_entry.id   AF-A0A352FRG0-F1
#
_cell.length_a   1.000
_cell.length_b   1.000
_cell.length_c   1.000
_cell.angle_alpha   90.00
_cell.angle_beta   90.00
_cell.angle_gamma   90.00
#
_symmetry.space_group_name_H-M   'P 1'
#
loop_
_entity.id
_entity.type
_entity.pdbx_description
1 polymer ?
#
loop_
_entity_poly.entity_id
_entity_poly.type
_entity_poly.pdbx_seq_one_letter_code
_entity_poly.pdbx_strand_id
1 'polypeptide(L)'
;MTSETFSTETTSEPAAGSPNTHPGFDSVVVIEPTKGWAPLKLRDLWSYRELLYFLAWRDVKVRYKQTLLGAAWAILQPVLTMIVFTLLFGQLAGIKTEGIPYPIFAYGGLLIWTFFSNSVTNSGNSLVGSSNLITKIYFPRMIIPAAAIGAGLVDFFLAFLIQIVLMIYYGVRVTWAITMLPVLVIMATLLALGVGMWLSALNVKYRDIRYAIPFLIQLWMFASPIIYPVSMLPAKWQWILALNPLTGIIQNVRISLFGNQPFQWKSLGISFVITIVVLLYSAFSFRRMERHFADIV
;
A
#
# COMPACT_ATOMS: atom_id res chain seq x y z
N MET A 1 70.19 1.75 -23.05
CA MET A 1 71.07 1.27 -24.13
C MET A 1 71.11 -0.25 -23.97
N THR A 2 70.71 -0.98 -25.02
CA THR A 2 70.88 -2.43 -25.28
C THR A 2 70.29 -3.42 -24.24
N SER A 3 69.14 -4.08 -24.41
CA SER A 3 68.67 -5.08 -25.40
C SER A 3 69.46 -6.40 -25.43
N GLU A 4 68.70 -7.49 -25.59
CA GLU A 4 69.04 -8.89 -25.95
C GLU A 4 68.97 -9.91 -24.80
N THR A 5 67.84 -10.61 -24.62
CA THR A 5 67.33 -11.82 -25.32
C THR A 5 68.10 -13.10 -24.97
N PHE A 6 67.47 -13.96 -24.18
CA PHE A 6 67.89 -15.34 -23.96
C PHE A 6 66.87 -16.28 -24.63
N SER A 7 67.38 -17.15 -25.49
CA SER A 7 66.64 -18.09 -26.32
C SER A 7 66.33 -19.40 -25.57
N THR A 8 65.15 -19.94 -25.85
CA THR A 8 64.80 -21.37 -26.07
C THR A 8 65.47 -22.45 -25.21
N GLU A 9 64.66 -23.25 -24.50
CA GLU A 9 64.33 -24.63 -24.90
C GLU A 9 63.43 -25.29 -23.85
N THR A 10 62.24 -25.71 -24.27
CA THR A 10 61.29 -26.47 -23.47
C THR A 10 61.64 -27.95 -23.57
N THR A 11 62.29 -28.50 -22.55
CA THR A 11 62.46 -29.94 -22.39
C THR A 11 61.15 -30.57 -21.96
N SER A 12 60.65 -31.49 -22.78
CA SER A 12 59.57 -32.41 -22.48
C SER A 12 60.04 -33.49 -21.51
N GLU A 13 59.30 -33.72 -20.41
CA GLU A 13 59.22 -35.05 -19.80
C GLU A 13 57.84 -35.25 -19.15
N PRO A 14 57.16 -36.40 -19.35
CA PRO A 14 55.84 -36.67 -18.82
C PRO A 14 55.92 -37.43 -17.49
N ALA A 15 55.17 -36.99 -16.48
CA ALA A 15 54.95 -37.79 -15.27
C ALA A 15 53.47 -37.72 -14.85
N ALA A 16 52.84 -38.89 -14.87
CA ALA A 16 51.48 -39.13 -14.44
C ALA A 16 51.29 -38.93 -12.93
N GLY A 17 50.12 -38.43 -12.50
CA GLY A 17 49.80 -38.30 -11.09
C GLY A 17 48.45 -37.66 -10.73
N SER A 18 47.33 -38.25 -11.20
CA SER A 18 45.99 -38.26 -10.55
C SER A 18 45.23 -36.93 -10.25
N PRO A 19 43.89 -36.99 -10.14
CA PRO A 19 42.99 -35.89 -10.48
C PRO A 19 42.61 -35.05 -9.26
N ASN A 20 42.91 -33.75 -9.29
CA ASN A 20 42.28 -32.81 -8.38
C ASN A 20 40.83 -32.56 -8.83
N THR A 21 39.96 -33.47 -8.44
CA THR A 21 38.52 -33.27 -8.39
C THR A 21 38.25 -32.21 -7.33
N HIS A 22 38.14 -30.95 -7.76
CA HIS A 22 37.56 -29.91 -6.91
C HIS A 22 36.12 -30.34 -6.57
N PRO A 23 35.75 -30.43 -5.28
CA PRO A 23 34.39 -30.77 -4.89
C PRO A 23 33.45 -29.68 -5.40
N GLY A 24 32.33 -30.13 -5.98
CA GLY A 24 31.43 -29.33 -6.81
C GLY A 24 30.96 -28.02 -6.17
N PHE A 25 31.15 -26.93 -6.94
CA PHE A 25 30.24 -25.80 -6.90
C PHE A 25 29.29 -25.91 -8.11
N ASP A 26 28.50 -26.99 -8.15
CA ASP A 26 27.44 -27.17 -9.15
C ASP A 26 26.21 -26.32 -8.79
N SER A 27 26.38 -25.01 -8.92
CA SER A 27 25.34 -24.12 -9.44
C SER A 27 25.90 -22.71 -9.50
N VAL A 28 26.57 -22.38 -10.60
CA VAL A 28 26.81 -20.98 -10.95
C VAL A 28 25.44 -20.37 -11.25
N VAL A 29 24.90 -19.60 -10.31
CA VAL A 29 23.68 -18.82 -10.52
C VAL A 29 24.06 -17.62 -11.37
N VAL A 30 23.94 -17.76 -12.68
CA VAL A 30 24.12 -16.66 -13.64
C VAL A 30 22.90 -15.74 -13.55
N ILE A 31 23.07 -14.55 -12.98
CA ILE A 31 22.03 -13.53 -12.94
C ILE A 31 22.03 -12.79 -14.28
N GLU A 32 21.26 -13.29 -15.25
CA GLU A 32 21.08 -12.58 -16.51
C GLU A 32 20.18 -11.34 -16.34
N PRO A 33 20.55 -10.19 -16.92
CA PRO A 33 19.71 -9.00 -16.91
C PRO A 33 18.41 -9.31 -17.67
N THR A 34 17.28 -9.33 -16.96
CA THR A 34 15.98 -9.62 -17.57
C THR A 34 15.64 -8.55 -18.61
N LYS A 35 15.69 -8.87 -19.90
CA LYS A 35 15.28 -7.99 -21.00
C LYS A 35 13.73 -7.96 -21.12
N GLY A 36 13.17 -6.81 -21.46
CA GLY A 36 11.74 -6.68 -21.78
C GLY A 36 10.77 -6.62 -20.59
N TRP A 37 9.53 -7.10 -20.82
CA TRP A 37 8.41 -7.10 -19.88
C TRP A 37 8.50 -8.34 -18.98
N ALA A 38 9.31 -8.28 -17.93
CA ALA A 38 9.56 -9.41 -17.05
C ALA A 38 8.28 -9.86 -16.32
N PRO A 39 7.91 -11.16 -16.33
CA PRO A 39 6.69 -11.68 -15.70
C PRO A 39 6.74 -11.52 -14.19
N LEU A 40 5.61 -11.14 -13.57
CA LEU A 40 5.47 -10.96 -12.12
C LEU A 40 5.95 -12.23 -11.38
N LYS A 41 7.14 -12.17 -10.78
CA LYS A 41 7.74 -13.23 -9.96
C LYS A 41 7.08 -13.20 -8.57
N LEU A 42 5.77 -13.44 -8.54
CA LEU A 42 4.96 -13.47 -7.31
C LEU A 42 5.46 -14.57 -6.35
N ARG A 43 6.02 -15.65 -6.91
CA ARG A 43 6.64 -16.74 -6.15
C ARG A 43 7.85 -16.27 -5.36
N ASP A 44 8.71 -15.42 -5.93
CA ASP A 44 9.85 -14.85 -5.22
C ASP A 44 9.35 -13.94 -4.08
N LEU A 45 8.33 -13.12 -4.31
CA LEU A 45 7.73 -12.28 -3.28
C LEU A 45 7.25 -13.09 -2.06
N TRP A 46 6.63 -14.25 -2.28
CA TRP A 46 6.17 -15.15 -1.23
C TRP A 46 7.30 -15.77 -0.41
N SER A 47 8.46 -16.00 -1.03
CA SER A 47 9.67 -16.47 -0.35
C SER A 47 10.21 -15.45 0.65
N TYR A 48 9.98 -14.15 0.43
CA TYR A 48 10.40 -13.07 1.32
C TYR A 48 9.30 -12.58 2.29
N ARG A 49 8.27 -13.39 2.55
CA ARG A 49 7.18 -13.02 3.49
C ARG A 49 7.69 -12.68 4.90
N GLU A 50 8.78 -13.32 5.34
CA GLU A 50 9.41 -13.05 6.62
C GLU A 50 10.03 -11.65 6.62
N LEU A 51 10.75 -11.27 5.55
CA LEU A 51 11.29 -9.92 5.39
C LEU A 51 10.17 -8.88 5.37
N LEU A 52 9.06 -9.15 4.67
CA LEU A 52 7.89 -8.27 4.67
C LEU A 52 7.38 -8.06 6.10
N TYR A 53 7.19 -9.15 6.85
CA TYR A 53 6.75 -9.08 8.24
C TYR A 53 7.73 -8.28 9.11
N PHE A 54 9.03 -8.54 9.01
CA PHE A 54 10.06 -7.82 9.77
C PHE A 54 10.06 -6.32 9.45
N LEU A 55 9.95 -5.93 8.17
CA LEU A 55 9.90 -4.53 7.76
C LEU A 55 8.61 -3.85 8.25
N ALA A 56 7.46 -4.50 8.11
CA ALA A 56 6.19 -3.97 8.59
C ALA A 56 6.22 -3.80 10.11
N TRP A 57 6.72 -4.79 10.84
CA TRP A 57 6.87 -4.74 12.29
C TRP A 57 7.84 -3.65 12.75
N ARG A 58 8.97 -3.49 12.05
CA ARG A 58 9.92 -2.40 12.29
C ARG A 58 9.23 -1.05 12.13
N ASP A 59 8.48 -0.86 11.05
CA ASP A 59 7.82 0.42 10.76
C ASP A 59 6.76 0.77 11.83
N VAL A 60 5.98 -0.23 12.28
CA VAL A 60 5.06 -0.11 13.41
C VAL A 60 5.80 0.29 14.69
N LYS A 61 6.88 -0.41 15.01
CA LYS A 61 7.68 -0.16 16.22
C LYS A 61 8.30 1.23 16.20
N VAL A 62 8.85 1.67 15.09
CA VAL A 62 9.45 3.01 14.94
C VAL A 62 8.39 4.09 15.15
N ARG A 63 7.21 3.94 14.53
CA ARG A 63 6.08 4.88 14.63
C ARG A 63 5.61 5.08 16.08
N TYR A 64 5.55 4.01 16.86
CA TYR A 64 4.99 4.04 18.21
C TYR A 64 6.02 4.21 19.33
N LYS A 65 7.30 3.89 19.10
CA LYS A 65 8.33 3.97 20.15
C LYS A 65 8.87 5.39 20.37
N GLN A 66 8.76 6.28 19.38
CA GLN A 66 9.37 7.62 19.42
C GLN A 66 8.37 8.77 19.62
N THR A 67 7.14 8.49 20.06
CA THR A 67 6.11 9.52 20.25
C THR A 67 5.49 9.45 21.65
N LEU A 68 5.23 10.62 22.25
CA LEU A 68 4.59 10.75 23.57
C LEU A 68 3.23 10.05 23.65
N LEU A 69 2.47 10.09 22.56
CA LEU A 69 1.13 9.51 22.46
C LEU A 69 1.12 8.09 21.86
N GLY A 70 2.21 7.64 21.23
CA GLY A 70 2.34 6.28 20.71
C GLY A 70 1.18 5.85 19.80
N ALA A 71 0.60 4.69 20.10
CA ALA A 71 -0.55 4.12 19.41
C ALA A 71 -1.82 4.99 19.44
N ALA A 72 -1.93 5.91 20.40
CA ALA A 72 -3.08 6.80 20.49
C ALA A 72 -3.20 7.72 19.26
N TRP A 73 -2.10 8.02 18.55
CA TRP A 73 -2.15 8.84 17.33
C TRP A 73 -3.00 8.24 16.20
N ALA A 74 -2.96 6.91 16.04
CA ALA A 74 -3.75 6.21 15.03
C ALA A 74 -5.26 6.36 15.26
N ILE A 75 -5.66 6.58 16.51
CA ILE A 75 -7.05 6.75 16.94
C ILE A 75 -7.43 8.23 17.01
N LEU A 76 -6.54 9.07 17.55
CA LEU A 76 -6.81 10.47 17.83
C LEU A 76 -7.15 11.24 16.56
N GLN A 77 -6.39 11.04 15.48
CA GLN A 77 -6.61 11.74 14.22
C GLN A 77 -8.02 11.48 13.62
N PRO A 78 -8.47 10.22 13.40
CA PRO A 78 -9.81 9.97 12.85
C PRO A 78 -10.93 10.42 13.81
N VAL A 79 -10.74 10.32 15.13
CA VAL A 79 -11.73 10.77 16.13
C VAL A 79 -11.89 12.30 16.10
N LEU A 80 -10.79 13.06 16.11
CA LEU A 80 -10.85 14.51 16.01
C LEU A 80 -11.47 14.95 14.68
N THR A 81 -11.12 14.28 13.58
CA THR A 81 -11.70 14.56 12.26
C THR A 81 -13.21 14.29 12.25
N MET A 82 -13.66 13.20 12.87
CA MET A 82 -15.09 12.89 13.04
C MET A 82 -15.81 13.97 13.84
N ILE A 83 -15.23 14.45 14.94
CA ILE A 83 -15.82 15.53 15.75
C ILE A 83 -15.99 16.78 14.89
N VAL A 84 -14.93 17.21 14.19
CA VAL A 84 -14.98 18.37 13.30
C VAL A 84 -16.04 18.19 12.21
N PHE A 85 -16.09 17.03 11.55
CA PHE A 85 -17.09 16.76 10.53
C PHE A 85 -18.50 16.74 11.11
N THR A 86 -18.69 16.24 12.32
CA THR A 86 -19.99 16.26 12.98
C THR A 86 -20.48 17.67 13.26
N LEU A 87 -19.61 18.54 13.77
CA LEU A 87 -19.95 19.93 14.04
C LEU A 87 -20.29 20.68 12.74
N LEU A 88 -19.46 20.52 11.70
CA LEU A 88 -19.63 21.26 10.44
C LEU A 88 -20.74 20.70 9.54
N PHE A 89 -20.88 19.39 9.43
CA PHE A 89 -21.76 18.77 8.44
C PHE A 89 -22.97 18.08 9.05
N GLY A 90 -22.83 17.57 10.28
CA GLY A 90 -23.95 17.03 11.04
C GLY A 90 -24.87 18.14 11.55
N GLN A 91 -24.32 19.12 12.26
CA GLN A 91 -25.11 20.20 12.88
C GLN A 91 -25.34 21.38 11.93
N LEU A 92 -24.30 21.90 11.29
CA LEU A 92 -24.41 23.13 10.49
C LEU A 92 -24.95 22.89 9.07
N ALA A 93 -24.57 21.81 8.40
CA ALA A 93 -25.04 21.51 7.03
C ALA A 93 -26.29 20.61 6.96
N GLY A 94 -26.75 20.05 8.08
CA GLY A 94 -28.00 19.26 8.15
C GLY A 94 -28.02 18.01 7.25
N ILE A 95 -26.86 17.36 7.03
CA ILE A 95 -26.76 16.20 6.15
C ILE A 95 -27.62 15.04 6.67
N LYS A 96 -28.66 14.69 5.91
CA LYS A 96 -29.55 13.57 6.23
C LYS A 96 -28.82 12.26 5.99
N THR A 97 -28.61 11.51 7.07
CA THR A 97 -27.82 10.27 7.12
C THR A 97 -28.71 9.03 7.27
N GLU A 98 -29.84 9.01 6.55
CA GLU A 98 -30.72 7.82 6.42
C GLU A 98 -31.07 7.14 7.77
N GLY A 99 -31.25 7.93 8.84
CA GLY A 99 -31.60 7.45 10.18
C GLY A 99 -30.41 7.04 11.07
N ILE A 100 -29.17 7.15 10.58
CA ILE A 100 -27.94 6.85 11.33
C ILE A 100 -27.39 8.15 11.94
N PRO A 101 -26.93 8.16 13.20
CA PRO A 101 -26.24 9.32 13.76
C PRO A 101 -25.03 9.73 12.90
N TYR A 102 -24.94 11.02 12.58
CA TYR A 102 -23.86 11.53 11.72
C TYR A 102 -22.43 11.16 12.18
N PRO A 103 -22.08 11.20 13.50
CA PRO A 103 -20.72 10.85 13.95
C PRO A 103 -20.28 9.46 13.51
N ILE A 104 -21.11 8.45 13.76
CA ILE A 104 -20.77 7.07 13.43
C ILE A 104 -20.76 6.84 11.90
N PHE A 105 -21.65 7.52 11.17
CA PHE A 105 -21.67 7.51 9.70
C PHE A 105 -20.37 8.09 9.10
N ALA A 106 -19.92 9.22 9.62
CA ALA A 106 -18.69 9.89 9.20
C ALA A 106 -17.47 9.05 9.55
N TYR A 107 -17.41 8.51 10.78
CA TYR A 107 -16.30 7.66 11.22
C TYR A 107 -16.14 6.42 10.35
N GLY A 108 -17.24 5.75 9.98
CA GLY A 108 -17.19 4.57 9.11
C GLY A 108 -16.54 4.85 7.74
N GLY A 109 -16.76 6.04 7.17
CA GLY A 109 -16.08 6.48 5.94
C GLY A 109 -14.63 6.91 6.17
N LEU A 110 -14.40 7.67 7.26
CA LEU A 110 -13.07 8.13 7.66
C LEU A 110 -12.12 6.98 7.96
N LEU A 111 -12.62 5.86 8.47
CA LEU A 111 -11.82 4.69 8.81
C LEU A 111 -11.10 4.12 7.58
N ILE A 112 -11.83 3.93 6.47
CA ILE A 112 -11.24 3.45 5.21
C ILE A 112 -10.37 4.54 4.58
N TRP A 113 -10.84 5.79 4.61
CA TRP A 113 -10.11 6.90 4.04
C TRP A 113 -8.74 7.12 4.71
N THR A 114 -8.71 7.15 6.04
CA THR A 114 -7.47 7.37 6.80
C THR A 114 -6.49 6.22 6.64
N PHE A 115 -6.97 4.98 6.63
CA PHE A 115 -6.15 3.83 6.26
C PHE A 115 -5.54 4.00 4.87
N PHE A 116 -6.35 4.33 3.86
CA PHE A 116 -5.90 4.51 2.49
C PHE A 116 -4.88 5.66 2.37
N SER A 117 -5.21 6.84 2.90
CA SER A 117 -4.38 8.05 2.82
C SER A 117 -3.02 7.86 3.49
N ASN A 118 -3.01 7.23 4.67
CA ASN A 118 -1.79 6.99 5.42
C ASN A 118 -0.97 5.89 4.75
N SER A 119 -1.61 4.82 4.29
CA SER A 119 -0.94 3.71 3.60
C SER A 119 -0.27 4.19 2.31
N VAL A 120 -0.98 4.96 1.47
CA VAL A 120 -0.43 5.50 0.22
C VAL A 120 0.70 6.49 0.49
N THR A 121 0.53 7.41 1.44
CA THR A 121 1.57 8.39 1.79
C THR A 121 2.84 7.73 2.32
N ASN A 122 2.70 6.76 3.23
CA ASN A 122 3.85 6.05 3.78
C ASN A 122 4.52 5.17 2.73
N SER A 123 3.74 4.45 1.93
CA SER A 123 4.23 3.62 0.83
C SER A 123 4.96 4.45 -0.23
N GLY A 124 4.41 5.61 -0.60
CA GLY A 124 5.02 6.54 -1.56
C GLY A 124 6.37 7.13 -1.11
N ASN A 125 6.61 7.20 0.20
CA ASN A 125 7.89 7.68 0.76
C ASN A 125 8.85 6.55 1.16
N SER A 126 8.38 5.30 1.16
CA SER A 126 9.08 4.17 1.76
C SER A 126 10.40 3.79 1.07
N LEU A 127 10.48 3.84 -0.26
CA LEU A 127 11.69 3.52 -1.01
C LEU A 127 12.81 4.53 -0.72
N VAL A 128 12.50 5.83 -0.79
CA VAL A 128 13.47 6.89 -0.50
C VAL A 128 13.92 6.83 0.97
N GLY A 129 12.99 6.57 1.90
CA GLY A 129 13.31 6.41 3.33
C GLY A 129 14.14 5.17 3.65
N SER A 130 14.12 4.15 2.78
CA SER A 130 14.86 2.89 2.95
C SER A 130 16.06 2.77 2.00
N SER A 131 16.59 3.89 1.49
CA SER A 131 17.72 3.96 0.55
C SER A 131 18.92 3.11 0.98
N ASN A 132 19.36 3.27 2.24
CA ASN A 132 20.48 2.53 2.83
C ASN A 132 20.31 1.01 2.80
N LEU A 133 19.06 0.51 2.86
CA LEU A 133 18.80 -0.93 2.80
C LEU A 133 18.85 -1.41 1.34
N ILE A 134 18.29 -0.62 0.42
CA ILE A 134 18.21 -0.93 -1.01
C ILE A 134 19.60 -1.00 -1.65
N THR A 135 20.55 -0.16 -1.21
CA THR A 135 21.91 -0.10 -1.77
C THR A 135 22.84 -1.18 -1.20
N LYS A 136 22.51 -1.75 -0.04
CA LYS A 136 23.39 -2.71 0.67
C LYS A 136 22.99 -4.17 0.54
N ILE A 137 21.72 -4.47 0.27
CA ILE A 137 21.19 -5.83 0.27
C ILE A 137 20.32 -6.05 -0.96
N TYR A 138 20.50 -7.18 -1.63
CA TYR A 138 19.65 -7.59 -2.75
C TYR A 138 18.36 -8.27 -2.26
N PHE A 139 17.21 -7.72 -2.64
CA PHE A 139 15.89 -8.32 -2.45
C PHE A 139 14.85 -7.65 -3.37
N PRO A 140 13.66 -8.23 -3.59
CA PRO A 140 12.61 -7.63 -4.40
C PRO A 140 12.12 -6.30 -3.80
N ARG A 141 12.32 -5.18 -4.49
CA ARG A 141 12.10 -3.84 -3.90
C ARG A 141 10.62 -3.52 -3.66
N MET A 142 9.71 -4.22 -4.32
CA MET A 142 8.26 -4.13 -4.09
C MET A 142 7.84 -4.45 -2.65
N ILE A 143 8.68 -5.16 -1.89
CA ILE A 143 8.41 -5.51 -0.49
C ILE A 143 8.39 -4.26 0.40
N ILE A 144 9.17 -3.23 0.09
CA ILE A 144 9.26 -2.02 0.93
C ILE A 144 7.92 -1.24 0.90
N PRO A 145 7.38 -0.86 -0.28
CA PRO A 145 6.05 -0.26 -0.36
C PRO A 145 4.94 -1.13 0.27
N ALA A 146 5.04 -2.46 0.15
CA ALA A 146 4.05 -3.37 0.71
C ALA A 146 4.12 -3.46 2.24
N ALA A 147 5.33 -3.46 2.81
CA ALA A 147 5.53 -3.46 4.26
C ALA A 147 4.95 -2.20 4.92
N ALA A 148 5.11 -1.03 4.28
CA ALA A 148 4.52 0.22 4.75
C ALA A 148 2.97 0.18 4.82
N ILE A 149 2.33 -0.53 3.90
CA ILE A 149 0.87 -0.72 3.88
C ILE A 149 0.45 -1.76 4.92
N GLY A 150 1.25 -2.82 5.09
CA GLY A 150 1.08 -3.79 6.18
C GLY A 150 1.12 -3.14 7.56
N ALA A 151 2.02 -2.17 7.77
CA ALA A 151 2.04 -1.36 8.98
C ALA A 151 0.76 -0.52 9.14
N GLY A 152 0.24 0.06 8.05
CA GLY A 152 -1.02 0.80 8.05
C GLY A 152 -2.25 -0.04 8.42
N LEU A 153 -2.23 -1.35 8.14
CA LEU A 153 -3.30 -2.26 8.56
C LEU A 153 -3.40 -2.37 10.09
N VAL A 154 -2.27 -2.30 10.81
CA VAL A 154 -2.28 -2.29 12.29
C VAL A 154 -3.02 -1.05 12.80
N ASP A 155 -2.73 0.11 12.22
CA ASP A 155 -3.40 1.38 12.56
C ASP A 155 -4.89 1.31 12.25
N PHE A 156 -5.27 0.70 11.12
CA PHE A 156 -6.66 0.43 10.77
C PHE A 156 -7.36 -0.43 11.82
N PHE A 157 -6.74 -1.52 12.27
CA PHE A 157 -7.35 -2.39 13.29
C PHE A 157 -7.54 -1.66 14.62
N LEU A 158 -6.57 -0.83 15.03
CA LEU A 158 -6.71 0.02 16.22
C LEU A 158 -7.87 1.01 16.08
N ALA A 159 -7.99 1.68 14.93
CA ALA A 159 -9.11 2.58 14.65
C ALA A 159 -10.46 1.83 14.55
N PHE A 160 -10.45 0.60 14.04
CA PHE A 160 -11.64 -0.24 13.95
C PHE A 160 -12.20 -0.63 15.32
N LEU A 161 -11.36 -0.83 16.34
CA LEU A 161 -11.83 -1.04 17.71
C LEU A 161 -12.70 0.12 18.20
N ILE A 162 -12.34 1.36 17.84
CA ILE A 162 -13.12 2.54 18.20
C ILE A 162 -14.46 2.56 17.45
N GLN A 163 -14.48 2.15 16.18
CA GLN A 163 -15.74 1.99 15.44
C GLN A 163 -16.68 1.00 16.15
N ILE A 164 -16.17 -0.13 16.67
CA ILE A 164 -16.97 -1.10 17.43
C ILE A 164 -17.54 -0.43 18.69
N VAL A 165 -16.72 0.31 19.44
CA VAL A 165 -17.18 1.04 20.64
C VAL A 165 -18.28 2.04 20.30
N LEU A 166 -18.15 2.79 19.20
CA LEU A 166 -19.19 3.70 18.73
C LEU A 166 -20.47 2.96 18.35
N MET A 167 -20.38 1.80 17.69
CA MET A 167 -21.56 0.99 17.35
C MET A 167 -22.32 0.54 18.60
N ILE A 168 -21.61 0.14 19.66
CA ILE A 168 -22.21 -0.23 20.95
C ILE A 168 -22.87 0.99 21.59
N TYR A 169 -22.18 2.13 21.65
CA TYR A 169 -22.68 3.37 22.26
C TYR A 169 -23.96 3.89 21.57
N TYR A 170 -24.02 3.85 20.24
CA TYR A 170 -25.17 4.29 19.46
C TYR A 170 -26.25 3.20 19.27
N GLY A 171 -26.08 2.01 19.87
CA GLY A 171 -27.06 0.92 19.78
C GLY A 171 -27.25 0.34 18.37
N VAL A 172 -26.22 0.42 17.52
CA VAL A 172 -26.27 -0.10 16.14
C VAL A 172 -26.17 -1.63 16.18
N ARG A 173 -27.15 -2.30 15.59
CA ARG A 173 -27.18 -3.77 15.52
C ARG A 173 -26.22 -4.28 14.44
N VAL A 174 -25.29 -5.14 14.85
CA VAL A 174 -24.43 -5.84 13.89
C VAL A 174 -25.26 -6.81 13.07
N THR A 175 -25.18 -6.67 11.75
CA THR A 175 -25.89 -7.53 10.79
C THR A 175 -24.89 -8.48 10.13
N TRP A 176 -25.36 -9.58 9.53
CA TRP A 176 -24.54 -10.50 8.73
C TRP A 176 -23.72 -9.83 7.62
N ALA A 177 -24.11 -8.61 7.21
CA ALA A 177 -23.37 -7.77 6.28
C ALA A 177 -21.92 -7.49 6.72
N ILE A 178 -21.59 -7.58 8.02
CA ILE A 178 -20.22 -7.38 8.53
C ILE A 178 -19.21 -8.41 7.97
N THR A 179 -19.69 -9.57 7.52
CA THR A 179 -18.85 -10.61 6.89
C THR A 179 -18.20 -10.16 5.58
N MET A 180 -18.75 -9.12 4.94
CA MET A 180 -18.20 -8.51 3.72
C MET A 180 -17.02 -7.56 4.03
N LEU A 181 -16.89 -7.11 5.28
CA LEU A 181 -15.90 -6.13 5.69
C LEU A 181 -14.45 -6.58 5.41
N PRO A 182 -14.02 -7.83 5.69
CA PRO A 182 -12.68 -8.30 5.32
C PRO A 182 -12.41 -8.19 3.81
N VAL A 183 -13.38 -8.51 2.95
CA VAL A 183 -13.24 -8.41 1.50
C VAL A 183 -13.02 -6.95 1.08
N LEU A 184 -13.78 -6.03 1.67
CA LEU A 184 -13.66 -4.59 1.39
C LEU A 184 -12.33 -4.01 1.87
N VAL A 185 -11.82 -4.47 3.02
CA VAL A 185 -10.49 -4.10 3.53
C VAL A 185 -9.39 -4.62 2.62
N ILE A 186 -9.51 -5.85 2.11
CA ILE A 186 -8.58 -6.41 1.12
C ILE A 186 -8.60 -5.57 -0.15
N MET A 187 -9.77 -5.18 -0.66
CA MET A 187 -9.88 -4.29 -1.83
C MET A 187 -9.21 -2.94 -1.58
N ALA A 188 -9.46 -2.31 -0.42
CA ALA A 188 -8.81 -1.05 -0.04
C ALA A 188 -7.28 -1.21 0.05
N THR A 189 -6.81 -2.34 0.57
CA THR A 189 -5.38 -2.68 0.67
C THR A 189 -4.75 -2.85 -0.71
N LEU A 190 -5.42 -3.56 -1.63
CA LEU A 190 -4.95 -3.73 -3.01
C LEU A 190 -4.90 -2.41 -3.77
N LEU A 191 -5.89 -1.53 -3.57
CA LEU A 191 -5.90 -0.19 -4.15
C LEU A 191 -4.74 0.65 -3.58
N ALA A 192 -4.54 0.62 -2.26
CA ALA A 192 -3.42 1.30 -1.61
C ALA A 192 -2.07 0.76 -2.09
N LEU A 193 -1.95 -0.56 -2.32
CA LEU A 193 -0.76 -1.20 -2.89
C LEU A 193 -0.49 -0.69 -4.29
N GLY A 194 -1.49 -0.67 -5.18
CA GLY A 194 -1.32 -0.15 -6.54
C GLY A 194 -0.84 1.30 -6.53
N VAL A 195 -1.63 2.19 -5.94
CA VAL A 195 -1.32 3.63 -5.90
C VAL A 195 -0.01 3.91 -5.17
N GLY A 196 0.19 3.29 -4.00
CA GLY A 196 1.38 3.46 -3.18
C GLY A 196 2.66 3.00 -3.86
N MET A 197 2.65 1.82 -4.51
CA MET A 197 3.80 1.33 -5.28
C MET A 197 4.15 2.26 -6.43
N TRP A 198 3.16 2.71 -7.20
CA TRP A 198 3.38 3.62 -8.31
C TRP A 198 3.97 4.95 -7.86
N LEU A 199 3.40 5.56 -6.81
CA LEU A 199 3.92 6.81 -6.23
C LEU A 199 5.31 6.63 -5.62
N SER A 200 5.59 5.48 -5.01
CA SER A 200 6.91 5.17 -4.45
C SER A 200 7.98 5.14 -5.55
N ALA A 201 7.69 4.45 -6.66
CA ALA A 201 8.56 4.43 -7.81
C ALA A 201 8.78 5.84 -8.37
N LEU A 202 7.70 6.59 -8.57
CA LEU A 202 7.78 7.98 -9.05
C LEU A 202 8.61 8.87 -8.13
N ASN A 203 8.50 8.72 -6.82
CA ASN A 203 9.25 9.52 -5.85
C ASN A 203 10.75 9.24 -5.87
N VAL A 204 11.16 8.00 -6.17
CA VAL A 204 12.59 7.68 -6.41
C VAL A 204 13.11 8.43 -7.64
N LYS A 205 12.31 8.50 -8.71
CA LYS A 205 12.71 9.18 -9.94
C LYS A 205 12.63 10.71 -9.84
N TYR A 206 11.62 11.22 -9.13
CA TYR A 206 11.30 12.63 -9.00
C TYR A 206 10.99 12.94 -7.53
N ARG A 207 11.94 13.57 -6.82
CA ARG A 207 11.82 13.84 -5.38
C ARG A 207 10.68 14.80 -5.02
N ASP A 208 10.22 15.62 -5.97
CA ASP A 208 9.10 16.54 -5.77
C ASP A 208 7.76 15.83 -5.54
N ILE A 209 7.65 14.56 -5.96
CA ILE A 209 6.46 13.73 -5.73
C ILE A 209 6.17 13.61 -4.24
N ARG A 210 7.18 13.64 -3.37
CA ARG A 210 6.99 13.67 -1.91
C ARG A 210 6.06 14.79 -1.44
N TYR A 211 6.12 15.96 -2.06
CA TYR A 211 5.25 17.10 -1.74
C TYR A 211 3.91 17.04 -2.46
N ALA A 212 3.88 16.44 -3.66
CA ALA A 212 2.64 16.26 -4.41
C ALA A 212 1.70 15.24 -3.76
N ILE A 213 2.22 14.18 -3.12
CA ILE A 213 1.41 13.10 -2.53
C ILE A 213 0.36 13.63 -1.54
N PRO A 214 0.71 14.42 -0.49
CA PRO A 214 -0.28 14.94 0.45
C PRO A 214 -1.37 15.77 -0.23
N PHE A 215 -0.99 16.60 -1.22
CA PHE A 215 -1.92 17.44 -1.97
C PHE A 215 -2.91 16.61 -2.80
N LEU A 216 -2.42 15.61 -3.53
CA LEU A 216 -3.27 14.72 -4.34
C LEU A 216 -4.22 13.91 -3.46
N ILE A 217 -3.75 13.40 -2.32
CA ILE A 217 -4.59 12.72 -1.34
C ILE A 217 -5.66 13.67 -0.81
N GLN A 218 -5.32 14.92 -0.49
CA GLN A 218 -6.30 15.90 -0.02
C GLN A 218 -7.39 16.18 -1.07
N LEU A 219 -7.02 16.37 -2.34
CA LEU A 219 -8.00 16.53 -3.42
C LEU A 219 -8.90 15.30 -3.58
N TRP A 220 -8.31 14.11 -3.46
CA TRP A 220 -9.05 12.85 -3.58
C TRP A 220 -10.02 12.63 -2.41
N MET A 221 -9.71 13.16 -1.22
CA MET A 221 -10.64 13.17 -0.09
C MET A 221 -11.96 13.86 -0.47
N PHE A 222 -11.87 15.04 -1.08
CA PHE A 222 -13.04 15.82 -1.47
C PHE A 222 -13.82 15.20 -2.63
N ALA A 223 -13.13 14.48 -3.52
CA ALA A 223 -13.74 13.69 -4.59
C ALA A 223 -14.40 12.39 -4.11
N SER A 224 -14.22 12.01 -2.83
CA SER A 224 -14.74 10.77 -2.26
C SER A 224 -15.96 11.03 -1.37
N PRO A 225 -16.98 10.13 -1.37
CA PRO A 225 -18.20 10.31 -0.57
C PRO A 225 -17.98 9.95 0.91
N ILE A 226 -17.04 10.62 1.56
CA ILE A 226 -16.68 10.43 2.98
C ILE A 226 -17.62 11.23 3.88
N ILE A 227 -17.96 12.45 3.48
CA ILE A 227 -18.71 13.39 4.34
C ILE A 227 -20.21 13.25 4.15
N TYR A 228 -20.64 12.79 2.98
CA TYR A 228 -22.03 12.74 2.54
C TYR A 228 -22.39 11.39 1.90
N PRO A 229 -23.67 11.00 1.91
CA PRO A 229 -24.16 9.85 1.16
C PRO A 229 -24.30 10.18 -0.33
N VAL A 230 -24.02 9.20 -1.21
CA VAL A 230 -24.10 9.38 -2.67
C VAL A 230 -25.52 9.71 -3.14
N SER A 231 -26.54 9.32 -2.38
CA SER A 231 -27.96 9.63 -2.64
C SER A 231 -28.27 11.13 -2.61
N MET A 232 -27.44 11.96 -1.98
CA MET A 232 -27.62 13.43 -1.99
C MET A 232 -27.22 14.10 -3.30
N LEU A 233 -26.42 13.44 -4.13
CA LEU A 233 -25.95 14.03 -5.39
C LEU A 233 -26.97 13.81 -6.52
N PRO A 234 -27.14 14.78 -7.44
CA PRO A 234 -27.92 14.59 -8.66
C PRO A 234 -27.40 13.39 -9.48
N ALA A 235 -28.29 12.66 -10.16
CA ALA A 235 -27.94 11.47 -10.94
C ALA A 235 -26.79 11.69 -11.95
N LYS A 236 -26.67 12.91 -12.49
CA LYS A 236 -25.58 13.31 -13.41
C LYS A 236 -24.19 13.28 -12.78
N TRP A 237 -24.06 13.40 -11.46
CA TRP A 237 -22.76 13.39 -10.77
C TRP A 237 -22.45 12.02 -10.15
N GLN A 238 -23.47 11.18 -9.96
CA GLN A 238 -23.31 9.85 -9.37
C GLN A 238 -22.45 8.92 -10.23
N TRP A 239 -22.52 9.01 -11.56
CA TRP A 239 -21.67 8.19 -12.44
C TRP A 239 -20.19 8.59 -12.36
N ILE A 240 -19.89 9.89 -12.21
CA ILE A 240 -18.52 10.38 -12.04
C ILE A 240 -17.96 9.88 -10.72
N LEU A 241 -18.75 9.96 -9.64
CA LEU A 241 -18.36 9.41 -8.35
C LEU A 241 -18.16 7.90 -8.39
N ALA A 242 -18.92 7.17 -9.20
CA ALA A 242 -18.77 5.72 -9.35
C ALA A 242 -17.44 5.31 -10.01
N LEU A 243 -16.79 6.22 -10.76
CA LEU A 243 -15.43 6.00 -11.28
C LEU A 243 -14.35 6.09 -10.20
N ASN A 244 -14.63 6.72 -9.07
CA ASN A 244 -13.70 6.74 -7.95
C ASN A 244 -13.73 5.36 -7.25
N PRO A 245 -12.62 4.58 -7.25
CA PRO A 245 -12.61 3.23 -6.69
C PRO A 245 -12.86 3.20 -5.18
N LEU A 246 -12.66 4.31 -4.47
CA LEU A 246 -13.00 4.40 -3.05
C LEU A 246 -14.50 4.56 -2.82
N THR A 247 -15.27 5.05 -3.79
CA THR A 247 -16.72 5.22 -3.66
C THR A 247 -17.40 3.89 -3.38
N GLY A 248 -17.15 2.88 -4.22
CA GLY A 248 -17.75 1.56 -4.03
C GLY A 248 -17.30 0.89 -2.73
N ILE A 249 -16.03 1.08 -2.33
CA ILE A 249 -15.52 0.52 -1.08
C ILE A 249 -16.19 1.20 0.13
N ILE A 250 -16.19 2.53 0.20
CA ILE A 250 -16.75 3.29 1.34
C ILE A 250 -18.25 3.05 1.49
N GLN A 251 -19.00 3.05 0.39
CA GLN A 251 -20.44 2.78 0.43
C GLN A 251 -20.73 1.39 1.00
N ASN A 252 -20.04 0.36 0.50
CA ASN A 252 -20.28 -1.01 0.95
C ASN A 252 -19.73 -1.26 2.36
N VAL A 253 -18.72 -0.51 2.82
CA VAL A 253 -18.27 -0.56 4.23
C VAL A 253 -19.35 0.00 5.15
N ARG A 254 -19.98 1.13 4.80
CA ARG A 254 -21.13 1.65 5.56
C ARG A 254 -22.29 0.65 5.60
N ILE A 255 -22.62 0.05 4.46
CA ILE A 255 -23.66 -0.99 4.39
C ILE A 255 -23.30 -2.19 5.27
N SER A 256 -22.02 -2.61 5.27
CA SER A 256 -21.53 -3.70 6.11
C SER A 256 -21.63 -3.39 7.60
N LEU A 257 -21.37 -2.13 7.99
CA LEU A 257 -21.41 -1.68 9.39
C LEU A 257 -22.83 -1.46 9.90
N PHE A 258 -23.72 -0.87 9.08
CA PHE A 258 -25.03 -0.41 9.53
C PHE A 258 -26.20 -1.30 9.09
N GLY A 259 -26.03 -2.14 8.05
CA GLY A 259 -27.06 -3.06 7.57
C GLY A 259 -28.34 -2.40 7.07
N ASN A 260 -28.33 -1.09 6.79
CA ASN A 260 -29.52 -0.30 6.48
C ASN A 260 -29.94 -0.32 5.00
N GLN A 261 -29.07 -0.78 4.11
CA GLN A 261 -29.29 -0.82 2.66
C GLN A 261 -28.75 -2.12 2.04
N PRO A 262 -29.25 -2.51 0.85
CA PRO A 262 -28.65 -3.61 0.10
C PRO A 262 -27.28 -3.23 -0.47
N PHE A 263 -26.38 -4.22 -0.60
CA PHE A 263 -25.06 -4.03 -1.20
C PHE A 263 -25.15 -3.46 -2.62
N GLN A 264 -24.32 -2.45 -2.89
CA GLN A 264 -24.26 -1.78 -4.19
C GLN A 264 -23.24 -2.46 -5.10
N TRP A 265 -23.61 -3.63 -5.62
CA TRP A 265 -22.74 -4.50 -6.44
C TRP A 265 -22.18 -3.82 -7.69
N LYS A 266 -22.95 -2.92 -8.32
CA LYS A 266 -22.50 -2.19 -9.52
C LYS A 266 -21.31 -1.26 -9.20
N SER A 267 -21.45 -0.43 -8.17
CA SER A 267 -20.39 0.49 -7.70
C SER A 267 -19.16 -0.28 -7.23
N LEU A 268 -19.38 -1.40 -6.52
CA LEU A 268 -18.31 -2.29 -6.06
C LEU A 268 -17.56 -2.96 -7.21
N GLY A 269 -18.28 -3.45 -8.24
CA GLY A 269 -17.69 -4.07 -9.41
C GLY A 269 -16.83 -3.11 -10.23
N ILE A 270 -17.30 -1.88 -10.43
CA ILE A 270 -16.49 -0.82 -11.08
C ILE A 270 -15.23 -0.54 -10.26
N SER A 271 -15.38 -0.39 -8.94
CA SER A 271 -14.25 -0.15 -8.03
C SER A 271 -13.24 -1.30 -8.05
N PHE A 272 -13.71 -2.55 -8.13
CA PHE A 272 -12.87 -3.74 -8.24
C PHE A 272 -12.07 -3.72 -9.55
N VAL A 273 -12.72 -3.51 -10.70
CA VAL A 273 -12.05 -3.46 -12.01
C VAL A 273 -10.98 -2.37 -12.02
N ILE A 274 -11.31 -1.16 -11.56
CA ILE A 274 -10.35 -0.06 -11.49
C ILE A 274 -9.18 -0.39 -10.57
N THR A 275 -9.45 -1.01 -9.41
CA THR A 275 -8.40 -1.45 -8.47
C THR A 275 -7.43 -2.43 -9.13
N ILE A 276 -7.94 -3.43 -9.87
CA ILE A 276 -7.11 -4.40 -10.58
C ILE A 276 -6.30 -3.71 -11.69
N VAL A 277 -6.92 -2.83 -12.48
CA VAL A 277 -6.21 -2.07 -13.53
C VAL A 277 -5.07 -1.24 -12.93
N VAL A 278 -5.34 -0.51 -11.85
CA VAL A 278 -4.34 0.31 -11.15
C VAL A 278 -3.23 -0.57 -10.60
N LEU A 279 -3.56 -1.69 -9.95
CA LEU A 279 -2.57 -2.62 -9.39
C LEU A 279 -1.65 -3.20 -10.46
N LEU A 280 -2.21 -3.68 -11.58
CA LEU A 280 -1.45 -4.22 -12.70
C LEU A 280 -0.56 -3.14 -13.31
N TYR A 281 -1.11 -1.99 -13.66
CA TYR A 281 -0.35 -0.86 -14.20
C TYR A 281 0.81 -0.47 -13.30
N SER A 282 0.56 -0.37 -11.99
CA SER A 282 1.56 0.00 -10.99
C SER A 282 2.66 -1.05 -10.87
N ALA A 283 2.31 -2.33 -10.85
CA ALA A 283 3.28 -3.42 -10.77
C ALA A 283 4.19 -3.49 -12.02
N PHE A 284 3.63 -3.28 -13.21
CA PHE A 284 4.41 -3.22 -14.46
C PHE A 284 5.32 -1.97 -14.50
N SER A 285 4.78 -0.81 -14.14
CA SER A 285 5.52 0.45 -14.10
C SER A 285 6.67 0.38 -13.09
N PHE A 286 6.42 -0.16 -11.90
CA PHE A 286 7.40 -0.33 -10.84
C PHE A 286 8.61 -1.15 -11.31
N ARG A 287 8.37 -2.30 -11.93
CA ARG A 287 9.43 -3.19 -12.42
C ARG A 287 10.30 -2.55 -13.49
N ARG A 288 9.70 -1.73 -14.36
CA ARG A 288 10.45 -0.99 -15.37
C ARG A 288 11.39 0.02 -14.72
N MET A 289 10.94 0.67 -13.67
CA MET A 289 11.71 1.68 -12.94
C MET A 289 12.74 1.06 -11.99
N GLU A 290 12.46 -0.13 -11.46
CA GLU A 290 13.29 -0.85 -10.47
C GLU A 290 14.74 -1.00 -10.92
N ARG A 291 14.98 -1.18 -12.23
CA ARG A 291 16.32 -1.35 -12.81
C ARG A 291 17.26 -0.18 -12.52
N HIS A 292 16.73 1.02 -12.33
CA HIS A 292 17.53 2.24 -12.15
C HIS A 292 17.58 2.71 -10.69
N PHE A 293 16.87 2.06 -9.76
CA PHE A 293 16.80 2.57 -8.38
C PHE A 293 18.14 2.48 -7.63
N ALA A 294 19.05 1.56 -7.98
CA ALA A 294 20.36 1.51 -7.32
C ALA A 294 21.25 2.71 -7.70
N ASP A 295 21.10 3.22 -8.91
CA ASP A 295 21.98 4.26 -9.44
C ASP A 295 21.50 5.68 -9.08
N ILE A 296 20.21 5.83 -8.74
CA ILE A 296 19.55 7.12 -8.50
C ILE A 296 19.44 7.45 -6.99
N VAL A 297 19.43 6.42 -6.14
CA VAL A 297 19.12 6.53 -4.70
C VAL A 297 20.35 6.76 -3.85
#